data_AF-G0ER23-F1
#
_entry.id   AF-G0ER23-F1
#
_cell.length_a   1.000
_cell.length_b   1.000
_cell.length_c   1.000
_cell.angle_alpha   90.00
_cell.angle_beta   90.00
_cell.angle_gamma   90.00
#
_symmetry.space_group_name_H-M   'P 1'
#
loop_
_entity.id
_entity.type
_entity.pdbx_description
1 polymer ?
#
loop_
_entity_poly.entity_id
_entity_poly.type
_entity_poly.pdbx_seq_one_letter_code
_entity_poly.pdbx_strand_id
1 'polypeptide(L)'
;MTELLDDVDRTVTQAAFADLVGISQPAVSDLIGRGTLTRGASLRRWLVEYCENLREQAAGRASTGDLDLIQERAALAREQRIKIAMVNQQLQKELAPVSVLEAVLAKVGRQIATRLEAIPVQIKRRTTTLSAEDIDLITEEITKARNIAAAIKLEDLNDGPVGDSEGDYEGP
;
A
#
# COMPACT_ATOMS: atom_id res chain seq x y z
N MET A 1 -58.27 25.03 -15.15
CA MET A 1 -56.85 25.31 -15.45
C MET A 1 -56.50 26.78 -15.29
N THR A 2 -57.45 27.71 -15.46
CA THR A 2 -57.25 29.16 -15.23
C THR A 2 -57.16 29.53 -13.75
N GLU A 3 -57.97 28.93 -12.86
CA GLU A 3 -57.97 29.24 -11.41
C GLU A 3 -56.67 28.90 -10.66
N LEU A 4 -55.88 27.92 -11.14
CA LEU A 4 -54.64 27.52 -10.46
C LEU A 4 -53.46 28.46 -10.79
N LEU A 5 -53.56 29.22 -11.89
CA LEU A 5 -52.52 30.15 -12.35
C LEU A 5 -52.67 31.55 -11.74
N ASP A 6 -53.87 31.93 -11.29
CA ASP A 6 -54.09 33.20 -10.59
C ASP A 6 -53.45 33.22 -9.19
N ASP A 7 -53.28 32.04 -8.56
CA ASP A 7 -52.75 31.95 -7.20
C ASP A 7 -51.22 32.10 -7.13
N VAL A 8 -50.51 31.81 -8.23
CA VAL A 8 -49.04 31.92 -8.27
C VAL A 8 -48.53 33.34 -8.49
N ASP A 9 -49.40 34.26 -8.94
CA ASP A 9 -49.06 35.66 -9.11
C ASP A 9 -49.26 36.49 -7.83
N ARG A 10 -49.74 35.85 -6.75
CA ARG A 10 -49.81 36.43 -5.40
C ARG A 10 -48.48 36.32 -4.67
N THR A 11 -48.27 37.22 -3.73
CA THR A 11 -47.18 37.13 -2.76
C THR A 11 -47.51 36.05 -1.72
N VAL A 12 -46.51 35.26 -1.35
CA VAL A 12 -46.65 34.18 -0.37
C VAL A 12 -45.70 34.40 0.81
N THR A 13 -46.06 33.84 1.96
CA THR A 13 -45.18 33.89 3.14
C THR A 13 -43.98 32.97 2.94
N GLN A 14 -42.87 33.29 3.61
CA GLN A 14 -41.66 32.45 3.55
C GLN A 14 -41.92 31.02 4.06
N ALA A 15 -42.77 30.87 5.08
CA ALA A 15 -43.15 29.56 5.62
C ALA A 15 -43.95 28.74 4.60
N ALA A 16 -44.95 29.34 3.94
CA ALA A 16 -45.73 28.66 2.92
C ALA A 16 -44.87 28.25 1.71
N PHE A 17 -43.93 29.10 1.31
CA PHE A 17 -42.97 28.75 0.26
C PHE A 17 -42.02 27.63 0.69
N ALA A 18 -41.53 27.67 1.93
CA ALA A 18 -40.65 26.65 2.50
C ALA A 18 -41.31 25.27 2.48
N ASP A 19 -42.57 25.19 2.93
CA ASP A 19 -43.36 23.96 2.92
C ASP A 19 -43.60 23.45 1.49
N LEU A 20 -43.88 24.37 0.55
CA LEU A 20 -44.12 24.03 -0.85
C LEU A 20 -42.90 23.41 -1.54
N VAL A 21 -41.70 23.98 -1.33
CA VAL A 21 -40.46 23.51 -1.97
C VAL A 21 -39.68 22.50 -1.12
N GLY A 22 -40.19 22.15 0.06
CA GLY A 22 -39.61 21.12 0.93
C GLY A 22 -38.31 21.54 1.62
N ILE A 23 -38.18 22.81 2.01
CA ILE A 23 -37.04 23.32 2.78
C ILE A 23 -37.50 23.98 4.07
N SER A 24 -36.56 24.35 4.94
CA SER A 24 -36.90 25.08 6.18
C SER A 24 -37.15 26.58 5.90
N GLN A 25 -38.03 27.22 6.67
CA GLN A 25 -38.24 28.67 6.58
C GLN A 25 -36.96 29.49 6.81
N PRO A 26 -36.05 29.13 7.75
CA PRO A 26 -34.75 29.78 7.86
C PRO A 26 -33.93 29.70 6.58
N ALA A 27 -34.00 28.60 5.83
CA ALA A 27 -33.33 28.48 4.54
C ALA A 27 -33.93 29.43 3.49
N VAL A 28 -35.26 29.63 3.46
CA VAL A 28 -35.89 30.66 2.61
C VAL A 28 -35.43 32.06 3.00
N SER A 29 -35.37 32.35 4.31
CA SER A 29 -34.89 33.64 4.82
C SER A 29 -33.44 33.91 4.40
N ASP A 30 -32.59 32.89 4.46
CA ASP A 30 -31.19 32.96 4.03
C ASP A 30 -31.07 33.18 2.51
N LEU A 31 -31.87 32.48 1.70
CA LEU A 31 -31.92 32.70 0.24
C LEU A 31 -32.36 34.13 -0.11
N ILE A 32 -33.31 34.72 0.62
CA ILE A 32 -33.68 36.13 0.46
C ILE A 32 -32.55 37.04 0.92
N GLY A 33 -31.89 36.72 2.05
CA GLY A 33 -30.78 37.49 2.60
C GLY A 33 -29.58 37.56 1.65
N ARG A 34 -29.32 36.50 0.90
CA ARG A 34 -28.27 36.41 -0.14
C ARG A 34 -28.66 37.06 -1.46
N GLY A 35 -29.90 37.52 -1.60
CA GLY A 35 -30.42 38.08 -2.85
C GLY A 35 -30.74 37.04 -3.92
N THR A 36 -30.73 35.75 -3.58
CA THR A 36 -31.13 34.67 -4.49
C THR A 36 -32.63 34.69 -4.74
N LEU A 37 -33.43 35.01 -3.72
CA LEU A 37 -34.87 35.24 -3.85
C LEU A 37 -35.21 36.72 -3.65
N THR A 38 -35.98 37.28 -4.58
CA THR A 38 -36.39 38.69 -4.52
C THR A 38 -37.37 38.93 -3.38
N ARG A 39 -37.07 39.84 -2.46
CA ARG A 39 -37.93 40.11 -1.28
C ARG A 39 -39.32 40.58 -1.70
N GLY A 40 -40.36 39.93 -1.14
CA GLY A 40 -41.76 40.31 -1.36
C GLY A 40 -42.29 40.02 -2.77
N ALA A 41 -41.59 39.20 -3.56
CA ALA A 41 -42.03 38.82 -4.89
C ALA A 41 -43.19 37.80 -4.86
N SER A 42 -43.78 37.56 -6.02
CA SER A 42 -44.81 36.54 -6.19
C SER A 42 -44.24 35.13 -6.08
N LEU A 43 -45.13 34.17 -5.77
CA LEU A 43 -44.78 32.75 -5.73
C LEU A 43 -44.14 32.29 -7.05
N ARG A 44 -44.68 32.71 -8.20
CA ARG A 44 -44.12 32.42 -9.52
C ARG A 44 -42.67 32.86 -9.62
N ARG A 45 -42.36 34.09 -9.19
CA ARG A 45 -41.01 34.64 -9.28
C ARG A 45 -40.05 33.85 -8.40
N TRP A 46 -40.44 33.54 -7.16
CA TRP A 46 -39.63 32.74 -6.25
C TRP A 46 -39.36 31.32 -6.76
N LEU A 47 -40.34 30.67 -7.40
CA LEU A 47 -40.13 29.35 -8.00
C LEU A 47 -39.08 29.40 -9.13
N VAL A 48 -39.17 30.41 -10.01
CA VAL A 48 -38.20 30.57 -11.10
C VAL A 48 -36.79 30.81 -10.55
N GLU A 49 -36.63 31.76 -9.63
CA GLU A 49 -35.34 32.10 -9.01
C GLU A 49 -34.75 30.92 -8.23
N TYR A 50 -35.57 30.18 -7.50
CA TYR A 50 -35.15 28.98 -6.79
C TYR A 50 -34.68 27.88 -7.75
N CYS A 51 -35.43 27.63 -8.82
CA CYS A 51 -35.04 26.65 -9.84
C CYS A 51 -33.77 27.05 -10.60
N GLU A 52 -33.57 28.33 -10.87
CA GLU A 52 -32.35 28.85 -11.50
C GLU A 52 -31.13 28.61 -10.60
N ASN A 53 -31.23 28.97 -9.31
CA ASN A 53 -30.19 28.72 -8.32
C ASN A 53 -29.87 27.22 -8.18
N LEU A 54 -30.87 26.33 -8.17
CA LEU A 54 -30.63 24.88 -8.12
C LEU A 54 -29.89 24.37 -9.36
N ARG A 55 -30.22 24.89 -10.55
CA ARG A 55 -29.53 24.54 -11.80
C ARG A 55 -28.08 25.02 -11.79
N GLU A 56 -27.84 26.24 -11.32
CA GLU A 56 -26.49 26.79 -11.19
C GLU A 56 -25.64 25.97 -10.21
N GLN A 57 -26.18 25.61 -9.05
CA GLN A 57 -25.48 24.75 -8.08
C GLN A 57 -25.23 23.34 -8.61
N ALA A 58 -26.16 22.78 -9.39
CA ALA A 58 -25.96 21.48 -10.03
C ALA A 58 -24.87 21.54 -11.11
N ALA A 59 -24.86 22.59 -11.93
CA ALA A 59 -23.84 22.82 -12.95
C ALA A 59 -22.45 23.07 -12.32
N GLY A 60 -22.39 23.85 -11.23
CA GLY A 60 -21.17 24.09 -10.46
C GLY A 60 -20.60 22.81 -9.85
N ARG A 61 -21.44 21.92 -9.31
CA ARG A 61 -20.98 20.61 -8.80
C ARG A 61 -20.40 19.71 -9.89
N ALA A 62 -20.95 19.77 -11.11
CA ALA A 62 -20.42 19.02 -12.25
C ALA A 62 -19.10 19.59 -12.79
N SER A 63 -18.90 20.91 -12.71
CA SER A 63 -17.67 21.57 -13.22
C SER A 63 -16.53 21.64 -12.20
N THR A 64 -16.81 21.56 -10.90
CA THR A 64 -15.80 21.70 -9.81
C THR A 64 -15.02 20.40 -9.54
N GLY A 65 -15.18 19.36 -10.37
CA GLY A 65 -14.40 18.12 -10.25
C GLY A 65 -14.73 17.26 -9.02
N ASP A 66 -15.87 17.47 -8.34
CA ASP A 66 -16.24 16.71 -7.14
C ASP A 66 -16.45 15.21 -7.45
N LEU A 67 -16.95 14.90 -8.65
CA LEU A 67 -17.00 13.52 -9.17
C LEU A 67 -15.61 12.93 -9.41
N ASP A 68 -14.63 13.76 -9.80
CA ASP A 68 -13.24 13.37 -10.03
C ASP A 68 -12.53 13.11 -8.68
N LEU A 69 -12.71 13.99 -7.70
CA LEU A 69 -12.19 13.82 -6.33
C LEU A 69 -12.71 12.56 -5.64
N ILE A 70 -13.98 12.20 -5.85
CA ILE A 70 -14.55 10.94 -5.32
C ILE A 70 -13.87 9.73 -6.00
N GLN A 71 -13.64 9.80 -7.32
CA GLN A 71 -12.96 8.73 -8.06
C GLN A 71 -11.48 8.59 -7.66
N GLU A 72 -10.75 9.69 -7.56
CA GLU A 72 -9.36 9.72 -7.12
C GLU A 72 -9.19 9.18 -5.68
N ARG A 73 -10.08 9.57 -4.75
CA ARG A 73 -10.08 9.03 -3.39
C ARG A 73 -10.35 7.53 -3.36
N ALA A 74 -11.22 7.02 -4.22
CA ALA A 74 -11.49 5.59 -4.33
C ALA A 74 -10.30 4.81 -4.91
N ALA A 75 -9.53 5.42 -5.82
CA ALA A 75 -8.29 4.85 -6.33
C ALA A 75 -7.20 4.83 -5.26
N LEU A 76 -6.99 5.94 -4.56
CA LEU A 76 -6.04 6.04 -3.45
C LEU A 76 -6.34 5.03 -2.34
N ALA A 77 -7.61 4.85 -1.97
CA ALA A 77 -8.03 3.86 -0.98
C ALA A 77 -7.71 2.42 -1.41
N ARG A 78 -7.80 2.10 -2.71
CA ARG A 78 -7.39 0.79 -3.24
C ARG A 78 -5.89 0.57 -3.11
N GLU A 79 -5.08 1.56 -3.50
CA GLU A 79 -3.62 1.47 -3.37
C GLU A 79 -3.18 1.34 -1.91
N GLN A 80 -3.81 2.10 -1.01
CA GLN A 80 -3.55 2.00 0.43
C GLN A 80 -3.87 0.61 0.98
N ARG A 81 -4.98 0.00 0.55
CA ARG A 81 -5.33 -1.38 0.93
C ARG A 81 -4.30 -2.39 0.44
N ILE A 82 -3.80 -2.24 -0.79
CA ILE A 82 -2.75 -3.12 -1.33
C ILE A 82 -1.46 -2.97 -0.52
N LYS A 83 -1.05 -1.72 -0.22
CA LYS A 83 0.13 -1.46 0.61
C LYS A 83 0.01 -2.09 2.00
N ILE A 84 -1.14 -1.96 2.65
CA ILE A 84 -1.40 -2.57 3.97
C ILE A 84 -1.38 -4.10 3.86
N ALA A 85 -1.95 -4.69 2.80
CA ALA A 85 -1.90 -6.13 2.58
C ALA A 85 -0.45 -6.65 2.42
N MET A 86 0.39 -5.96 1.65
CA MET A 86 1.81 -6.29 1.51
C MET A 86 2.56 -6.19 2.85
N VAL A 87 2.29 -5.15 3.64
CA VAL A 87 2.89 -4.97 4.98
C VAL A 87 2.46 -6.10 5.92
N ASN A 88 1.18 -6.48 5.90
CA ASN A 88 0.68 -7.60 6.70
C ASN A 88 1.32 -8.93 6.30
N GLN A 89 1.51 -9.18 5.00
CA GLN A 89 2.20 -10.38 4.50
C GLN A 89 3.68 -10.43 4.93
N GLN A 90 4.37 -9.28 4.94
CA GLN A 90 5.74 -9.18 5.48
C GLN A 90 5.77 -9.47 6.98
N LEU A 91 4.82 -8.92 7.75
CA LEU A 91 4.67 -9.17 9.19
C LEU A 91 4.36 -10.64 9.52
N GLN A 92 3.61 -11.34 8.65
CA GLN A 92 3.28 -12.76 8.81
C GLN A 92 4.41 -13.73 8.37
N LYS A 93 5.59 -13.21 7.99
CA LYS A 93 6.75 -13.99 7.48
C LYS A 93 6.50 -14.71 6.16
N GLU A 94 5.45 -14.36 5.42
CA GLU A 94 5.18 -14.95 4.10
C GLU A 94 6.01 -14.28 2.99
N LEU A 95 6.44 -13.03 3.19
CA LEU A 95 7.35 -12.30 2.30
C LEU A 95 8.55 -11.75 3.09
N ALA A 96 9.70 -12.41 3.01
CA ALA A 96 10.96 -11.84 3.47
C ALA A 96 11.57 -10.98 2.34
N PRO A 97 11.98 -9.72 2.59
CA PRO A 97 12.68 -8.93 1.60
C PRO A 97 13.96 -9.67 1.16
N VAL A 98 14.16 -9.81 -0.14
CA VAL A 98 15.33 -10.52 -0.72
C VAL A 98 16.64 -9.95 -0.16
N SER A 99 16.72 -8.64 0.00
CA SER A 99 17.88 -7.95 0.60
C SER A 99 18.18 -8.37 2.04
N VAL A 100 17.16 -8.73 2.83
CA VAL A 100 17.34 -9.24 4.20
C VAL A 100 17.86 -10.67 4.17
N LEU A 101 17.33 -11.52 3.28
CA LEU A 101 17.82 -12.89 3.09
C LEU A 101 19.27 -12.90 2.62
N GLU A 102 19.63 -12.07 1.64
CA GLU A 102 21.01 -11.87 1.18
C GLU A 102 21.93 -11.42 2.32
N ALA A 103 21.51 -10.42 3.11
CA ALA A 103 22.30 -9.93 4.23
C ALA A 103 22.54 -11.00 5.31
N VAL A 104 21.50 -11.79 5.63
CA VAL A 104 21.60 -12.90 6.58
C VAL A 104 22.52 -14.00 6.04
N LEU A 105 22.32 -14.44 4.80
CA LEU A 105 23.12 -15.49 4.18
C LEU A 105 24.60 -15.08 4.06
N ALA A 106 24.87 -13.84 3.63
CA ALA A 106 26.22 -13.29 3.57
C ALA A 106 26.87 -13.21 4.96
N LYS A 107 26.10 -12.88 6.01
CA LYS A 107 26.60 -12.87 7.39
C LYS A 107 26.94 -14.28 7.88
N VAL A 108 26.07 -15.26 7.61
CA VAL A 108 26.30 -16.67 7.96
C VAL A 108 27.53 -17.20 7.21
N GLY A 109 27.62 -16.99 5.90
CA GLY A 109 28.77 -17.40 5.09
C GLY A 109 30.09 -16.84 5.60
N ARG A 110 30.13 -15.54 5.95
CA ARG A 110 31.33 -14.94 6.58
C ARG A 110 31.70 -15.60 7.90
N GLN A 111 30.71 -15.86 8.77
CA GLN A 111 30.97 -16.52 10.06
C GLN A 111 31.53 -17.93 9.88
N ILE A 112 30.97 -18.70 8.95
CA ILE A 112 31.46 -20.05 8.61
C ILE A 112 32.90 -19.98 8.09
N ALA A 113 33.17 -19.10 7.11
CA ALA A 113 34.51 -18.93 6.56
C ALA A 113 35.56 -18.60 7.63
N THR A 114 35.26 -17.65 8.52
CA THR A 114 36.15 -17.30 9.64
C THR A 114 36.39 -18.49 10.58
N ARG A 115 35.36 -19.31 10.85
CA ARG A 115 35.51 -20.49 11.70
C ARG A 115 36.38 -21.55 11.04
N LEU A 116 36.17 -21.80 9.74
CA LEU A 116 36.97 -22.75 8.97
C LEU A 116 38.44 -22.33 8.88
N GLU A 117 38.72 -21.05 8.59
CA GLU A 117 40.09 -20.51 8.54
C GLU A 117 40.85 -20.62 9.88
N ALA A 118 40.13 -20.63 10.99
CA ALA A 118 40.74 -20.79 12.31
C ALA A 118 41.13 -22.25 12.62
N ILE A 119 40.60 -23.25 11.89
CA ILE A 119 40.81 -24.68 12.20
C ILE A 119 42.29 -25.08 12.14
N PRO A 120 43.06 -24.78 11.07
CA PRO A 120 44.47 -25.21 10.99
C PRO A 120 45.31 -24.68 12.16
N VAL A 121 45.12 -23.41 12.51
CA VAL A 121 45.81 -22.77 13.64
C VAL A 121 45.41 -23.40 14.97
N GLN A 122 44.12 -23.72 15.15
CA GLN A 122 43.65 -24.35 16.39
C GLN A 122 44.16 -25.78 16.55
N ILE A 123 44.21 -26.56 15.47
CA ILE A 123 44.76 -27.92 15.46
C ILE A 123 46.25 -27.89 15.77
N LYS A 124 47.02 -27.05 15.05
CA LYS A 124 48.47 -26.89 15.28
C LYS A 124 48.80 -26.51 16.72
N ARG A 125 47.94 -25.72 17.38
CA ARG A 125 48.12 -25.32 18.79
C ARG A 125 47.76 -26.44 19.78
N ARG A 126 46.83 -27.31 19.43
CA ARG A 126 46.28 -28.34 20.33
C ARG A 126 46.92 -29.72 20.16
N THR A 127 47.63 -29.94 19.07
CA THR A 127 48.14 -31.25 18.69
C THR A 127 49.61 -31.14 18.25
N THR A 128 50.47 -31.98 18.84
CA THR A 128 51.90 -32.08 18.51
C THR A 128 52.23 -33.28 17.61
N THR A 129 51.24 -34.13 17.31
CA THR A 129 51.40 -35.35 16.51
C THR A 129 51.24 -35.15 15.02
N LEU A 130 50.62 -34.06 14.58
CA LEU A 130 50.43 -33.74 13.17
C LEU A 130 51.64 -32.98 12.64
N SER A 131 52.11 -33.36 11.45
CA SER A 131 53.21 -32.70 10.77
C SER A 131 52.75 -31.36 10.16
N ALA A 132 53.71 -30.54 9.70
CA ALA A 132 53.37 -29.32 8.98
C ALA A 132 52.64 -29.62 7.65
N GLU A 133 53.02 -30.71 6.98
CA GLU A 133 52.42 -31.16 5.72
C GLU A 133 50.95 -31.56 5.90
N ASP A 134 50.60 -32.23 7.01
CA ASP A 134 49.21 -32.55 7.33
C ASP A 134 48.34 -31.29 7.53
N ILE A 135 48.91 -30.26 8.17
CA ILE A 135 48.24 -28.98 8.40
C ILE A 135 48.04 -28.22 7.08
N ASP A 136 49.00 -28.31 6.17
CA ASP A 136 48.92 -27.69 4.85
C ASP A 136 47.82 -28.37 3.99
N LEU A 137 47.74 -29.71 4.02
CA LEU A 137 46.66 -30.47 3.36
C LEU A 137 45.27 -30.08 3.89
N ILE A 138 45.11 -29.98 5.21
CA ILE A 138 43.85 -29.51 5.83
C ILE A 138 43.50 -28.10 5.37
N THR A 139 44.50 -27.21 5.28
CA THR A 139 44.31 -25.83 4.83
C THR A 139 43.89 -25.76 3.36
N GLU A 140 44.45 -26.63 2.52
CA GLU A 140 44.10 -26.74 1.11
C GLU A 140 42.64 -27.19 0.93
N GLU A 141 42.22 -28.24 1.64
CA GLU A 141 40.83 -28.74 1.55
C GLU A 141 39.80 -27.73 2.07
N ILE A 142 40.10 -27.03 3.17
CA ILE A 142 39.25 -25.92 3.64
C ILE A 142 39.14 -24.82 2.59
N THR A 143 40.25 -24.51 1.91
CA THR A 143 40.27 -23.49 0.85
C THR A 143 39.43 -23.93 -0.35
N LYS A 144 39.54 -25.18 -0.79
CA LYS A 144 38.70 -25.75 -1.85
C LYS A 144 37.22 -25.66 -1.50
N ALA A 145 36.83 -26.13 -0.31
CA ALA A 145 35.44 -26.08 0.16
C ALA A 145 34.88 -24.64 0.19
N ARG A 146 35.67 -23.68 0.68
CA ARG A 146 35.27 -22.26 0.70
C ARG A 146 35.10 -21.69 -0.71
N ASN A 147 36.00 -22.04 -1.63
CA ASN A 147 35.92 -21.56 -3.02
C ASN A 147 34.70 -22.13 -3.75
N ILE A 148 34.35 -23.39 -3.52
CA ILE A 148 33.11 -24.00 -4.03
C ILE A 148 31.90 -23.24 -3.49
N ALA A 149 31.82 -23.04 -2.17
CA ALA A 149 30.71 -22.32 -1.55
C ALA A 149 30.57 -20.87 -2.05
N ALA A 150 31.70 -20.19 -2.34
CA ALA A 150 31.71 -18.83 -2.88
C ALA A 150 31.34 -18.76 -4.37
N ALA A 151 31.45 -19.87 -5.10
CA ALA A 151 31.15 -19.93 -6.53
C ALA A 151 29.68 -20.23 -6.82
N ILE A 152 28.88 -20.67 -5.83
CA ILE A 152 27.46 -20.97 -5.98
C ILE A 152 26.71 -19.72 -6.45
N LYS A 153 26.01 -19.85 -7.58
CA LYS A 153 25.13 -18.83 -8.14
C LYS A 153 23.67 -19.24 -7.95
N LEU A 154 22.78 -18.25 -8.03
CA LEU A 154 21.34 -18.46 -7.96
C LEU A 154 20.85 -19.45 -9.05
N GLU A 155 21.53 -19.46 -10.21
CA GLU A 155 21.25 -20.34 -11.34
C GLU A 155 21.54 -21.82 -11.05
N ASP A 156 22.41 -22.11 -10.07
CA ASP A 156 22.81 -23.47 -9.67
C ASP A 156 21.80 -24.12 -8.71
N LEU A 157 20.79 -23.38 -8.23
CA LEU A 157 19.76 -23.88 -7.29
C LEU A 157 18.69 -24.76 -7.95
N ASN A 158 18.82 -25.06 -9.24
CA ASN A 158 17.87 -25.89 -9.96
C ASN A 158 18.21 -27.39 -9.92
N ASP A 159 19.26 -27.77 -9.19
CA ASP A 159 19.51 -29.16 -8.85
C ASP A 159 18.50 -29.59 -7.79
N GLY A 160 17.76 -30.65 -8.09
CA GLY A 160 16.70 -31.22 -7.24
C GLY A 160 17.16 -31.51 -5.80
N PRO A 161 16.23 -31.95 -4.93
CA PRO A 161 16.46 -32.01 -3.48
C PRO A 161 17.80 -32.65 -3.19
N VAL A 162 18.64 -31.96 -2.42
CA VAL A 162 19.95 -32.42 -1.95
C VAL A 162 19.72 -33.77 -1.27
N GLY A 163 19.92 -34.84 -2.03
CA GLY A 163 19.85 -36.20 -1.52
C GLY A 163 21.04 -36.37 -0.60
N ASP A 164 20.76 -36.77 0.64
CA ASP A 164 21.76 -37.24 1.57
C ASP A 164 22.60 -38.31 0.85
N SER A 165 23.81 -37.91 0.41
CA SER A 165 24.81 -38.85 -0.05
C SER A 165 25.20 -39.67 1.17
N GLU A 166 24.59 -40.86 1.32
CA GLU A 166 25.07 -41.91 2.21
C GLU A 166 26.57 -42.06 1.96
N GLY A 167 27.35 -41.83 3.02
CA GLY A 167 28.80 -41.89 2.94
C GLY A 167 29.25 -43.32 2.78
N ASP A 168 29.76 -43.66 1.60
CA ASP A 168 30.61 -44.83 1.41
C ASP A 168 31.99 -44.53 2.00
N TYR A 169 32.14 -44.76 3.30
CA TYR A 169 33.45 -44.89 3.93
C TYR A 169 33.88 -46.36 3.87
N GLU A 170 34.52 -46.75 2.77
CA GLU A 170 35.32 -47.98 2.71
C GLU A 170 36.75 -47.63 3.18
N GLY A 171 37.00 -47.84 4.48
CA GLY A 171 38.35 -47.81 5.06
C GLY A 171 39.04 -49.17 4.94
N PRO A 172 40.38 -49.22 5.02
CA PRO A 172 41.19 -50.44 4.87
C PRO A 172 41.02 -51.46 6.00
#